data_AF-A0A6H2BW31-F1
#
_entry.id   AF-A0A6H2BW31-F1
#
_cell.length_a   1.000
_cell.length_b   1.000
_cell.length_c   1.000
_cell.angle_alpha   90.00
_cell.angle_beta   90.00
_cell.angle_gamma   90.00
#
_symmetry.space_group_name_H-M   'P 1'
#
loop_
_entity.id
_entity.type
_entity.pdbx_description
1 polymer ?
#
loop_
_entity_poly.entity_id
_entity_poly.type
_entity_poly.pdbx_seq_one_letter_code
_entity_poly.pdbx_strand_id
1 'polypeptide(L)'
;MNGKFHQTQEKPMRGKIEKIDLDSKISGFVRKLYIYLPPSYADNLTRSYPVLYMHSGQHLFEPKKVGGESWRIHETIEQLLHGDLIHEIIVVGIAAAAATVTSDYWHYAGLYKDQALGGHTYESFIIQEVKPFIDNNFRTLSDRSHTAIIGSCAGATVSYNIAERHPDVFGKVGMLSPAVRSFDSNTWLYSWPMQKPQFMLWIDVGDAEGIYTRPVRELVDVLVIQGCVPNIDLFYYLEPDAAHVDTHWGKRLKHPLLLFFGKEGTPVSVELQGDQVLGVGSAPLTVNPVVEYDTGLRCTDLTGSYDVEDPQILQVQPGNRLTGLSTGMTRVSFSSQGVKTSGNFQVVPSLPDQVQVHLRAHVPDETPNVEQIHFGTMTLQQTSGNFYEGKYTLPRGFNLATVFSCEMYNFECQKDGSPMPLRFLQVQKDISIEYRIENWSKL
;
A
#
# COMPACT_ATOMS: atom_id res chain seq x y z
N MET A 1 -3.49 -3.84 -39.46
CA MET A 1 -3.56 -2.37 -39.34
C MET A 1 -2.59 -1.97 -38.24
N ASN A 2 -1.58 -1.18 -38.57
CA ASN A 2 -0.50 -0.78 -37.67
C ASN A 2 -1.01 0.24 -36.65
N GLY A 3 -1.19 -0.19 -35.40
CA GLY A 3 -1.47 0.70 -34.28
C GLY A 3 -0.21 1.45 -33.89
N LYS A 4 -0.20 2.76 -34.14
CA LYS A 4 0.88 3.67 -33.75
C LYS A 4 0.98 3.71 -32.22
N PHE A 5 2.15 3.37 -31.69
CA PHE A 5 2.53 3.70 -30.32
C PHE A 5 2.49 5.23 -30.16
N HIS A 6 1.53 5.74 -29.40
CA HIS A 6 1.61 7.11 -28.90
C HIS A 6 2.64 7.13 -27.78
N GLN A 7 3.89 7.46 -28.12
CA GLN A 7 4.83 8.04 -27.17
C GLN A 7 4.20 9.33 -26.67
N THR A 8 3.65 9.32 -25.45
CA THR A 8 3.39 10.55 -24.70
C THR A 8 4.75 11.22 -24.48
N GLN A 9 4.98 12.36 -25.11
CA GLN A 9 6.14 13.19 -24.82
C GLN A 9 6.12 13.52 -23.32
N GLU A 10 7.14 13.07 -22.59
CA GLU A 10 7.37 13.48 -21.20
C GLU A 10 7.46 15.00 -21.16
N LYS A 11 6.49 15.66 -20.51
CA LYS A 11 6.59 17.10 -20.25
C LYS A 11 7.75 17.30 -19.26
N PRO A 12 8.60 18.33 -19.46
CA PRO A 12 9.69 18.59 -18.54
C PRO A 12 9.17 18.89 -17.13
N MET A 13 9.79 18.28 -16.11
CA MET A 13 9.53 18.53 -14.70
C MET A 13 9.71 20.02 -14.40
N ARG A 14 8.76 20.63 -13.67
CA ARG A 14 8.80 22.06 -13.33
C ARG A 14 9.46 22.29 -11.97
N GLY A 15 9.25 21.38 -11.02
CA GLY A 15 9.97 21.34 -9.75
C GLY A 15 11.44 20.95 -9.92
N LYS A 16 12.18 21.05 -8.82
CA LYS A 16 13.62 20.74 -8.77
C LYS A 16 13.89 19.67 -7.71
N ILE A 17 14.70 18.68 -8.05
CA ILE A 17 15.15 17.67 -7.10
C ILE A 17 16.61 17.96 -6.69
N GLU A 18 16.83 18.11 -5.39
CA GLU A 18 18.15 18.26 -4.77
C GLU A 18 18.51 16.99 -3.99
N LYS A 19 19.80 16.69 -3.88
CA LYS A 19 20.31 15.56 -3.09
C LYS A 19 21.32 16.08 -2.09
N ILE A 20 21.14 15.76 -0.83
CA ILE A 20 21.99 16.22 0.27
C ILE A 20 22.47 15.02 1.07
N ASP A 21 23.74 14.99 1.41
CA ASP A 21 24.31 14.02 2.34
C ASP A 21 24.31 14.66 3.74
N LEU A 22 23.48 14.13 4.65
CA LEU A 22 23.35 14.59 6.02
C LEU A 22 24.17 13.68 6.95
N ASP A 23 25.19 14.24 7.59
CA ASP A 23 25.99 13.54 8.59
C ASP A 23 25.23 13.41 9.91
N SER A 24 24.79 12.19 10.25
CA SER A 24 23.95 11.92 11.41
C SER A 24 24.79 11.57 12.63
N LYS A 25 24.66 12.36 13.70
CA LYS A 25 25.28 12.05 15.01
C LYS A 25 24.50 10.96 15.73
N ILE A 26 23.19 10.90 15.54
CA ILE A 26 22.30 9.90 16.14
C ILE A 26 22.53 8.51 15.53
N SER A 27 22.61 8.43 14.20
CA SER A 27 22.82 7.16 13.50
C SER A 27 24.30 6.77 13.44
N GLY A 28 25.22 7.74 13.55
CA GLY A 28 26.66 7.52 13.45
C GLY A 28 27.17 7.33 12.01
N PHE A 29 26.39 7.72 11.01
CA PHE A 29 26.76 7.64 9.59
C PHE A 29 25.98 8.65 8.74
N VAL A 30 26.49 8.91 7.54
CA VAL A 30 25.86 9.80 6.57
C VAL A 30 24.61 9.16 5.95
N ARG A 31 23.51 9.91 5.92
CA ARG A 31 22.27 9.53 5.22
C ARG A 31 21.95 10.52 4.11
N LYS A 32 21.58 9.98 2.95
CA LYS A 32 21.17 10.79 1.80
C LYS A 32 19.71 11.23 1.93
N LEU A 33 19.47 12.51 1.69
CA LEU A 33 18.14 13.10 1.53
C LEU A 33 17.91 13.45 0.07
N TYR A 34 16.71 13.19 -0.42
CA TYR A 34 16.22 13.57 -1.74
C TYR A 34 15.11 14.59 -1.55
N ILE A 35 15.31 15.83 -2.00
CA ILE A 35 14.43 16.96 -1.68
C ILE A 35 13.81 17.46 -2.98
N TYR A 36 12.50 17.33 -3.10
CA TYR A 36 11.74 17.99 -4.17
C TYR A 36 11.32 19.38 -3.72
N LEU A 37 11.64 20.37 -4.54
CA LEU A 37 11.24 21.76 -4.39
C LEU A 37 10.18 22.08 -5.45
N PRO A 38 9.06 22.70 -5.03
CA PRO A 38 7.97 23.00 -5.96
C PRO A 38 8.37 24.07 -6.98
N PRO A 39 7.66 24.16 -8.12
CA PRO A 39 8.00 25.08 -9.21
C PRO A 39 8.23 26.53 -8.77
N SER A 40 7.38 27.06 -7.87
CA SER A 40 7.50 28.45 -7.42
C SER A 40 8.64 28.71 -6.43
N TYR A 41 9.35 27.68 -5.96
CA TYR A 41 10.30 27.81 -4.85
C TYR A 41 11.41 28.81 -5.15
N ALA A 42 12.01 28.79 -6.34
CA ALA A 42 13.12 29.69 -6.69
C ALA A 42 12.67 31.15 -6.88
N ASP A 43 11.46 31.34 -7.42
CA ASP A 43 10.95 32.65 -7.83
C ASP A 43 10.17 33.37 -6.72
N ASN A 44 9.68 32.63 -5.72
CA ASN A 44 8.93 33.17 -4.59
C ASN A 44 9.71 33.04 -3.28
N LEU A 45 10.52 34.06 -2.97
CA LEU A 45 11.43 34.07 -1.83
C LEU A 45 10.76 34.27 -0.46
N THR A 46 9.47 34.66 -0.42
CA THR A 46 8.74 34.92 0.83
C THR A 46 7.75 33.83 1.19
N ARG A 47 7.43 32.92 0.24
CA ARG A 47 6.50 31.83 0.47
C ARG A 47 7.17 30.67 1.21
N SER A 48 6.46 30.14 2.19
CA SER A 48 6.76 28.88 2.87
C SER A 48 5.81 27.77 2.42
N TYR A 49 6.27 26.53 2.51
CA TYR A 49 5.60 25.36 1.95
C TYR A 49 5.36 24.27 3.01
N PRO A 50 4.23 23.55 2.97
CA PRO A 50 4.06 22.32 3.71
C PRO A 50 5.14 21.28 3.33
N VAL A 51 5.41 20.35 4.24
CA VAL A 51 6.47 19.35 4.06
C VAL A 51 5.91 17.94 4.19
N LEU A 52 6.21 17.11 3.19
CA LEU A 52 5.95 15.67 3.20
C LEU A 52 7.28 14.92 3.40
N TYR A 53 7.39 14.19 4.50
CA TYR A 53 8.49 13.27 4.77
C TYR A 53 8.16 11.87 4.25
N MET A 54 9.11 11.24 3.57
CA MET A 54 8.95 9.89 3.04
C MET A 54 10.16 9.01 3.27
N HIS A 55 9.91 7.72 3.41
CA HIS A 55 10.93 6.70 3.58
C HIS A 55 11.42 6.15 2.24
N SER A 56 12.54 5.41 2.25
CA SER A 56 13.15 4.86 1.04
C SER A 56 13.35 5.90 -0.07
N GLY A 57 13.91 7.06 0.28
CA GLY A 57 14.08 8.22 -0.61
C GLY A 57 14.69 7.92 -1.99
N GLN A 58 15.53 6.88 -2.06
CA GLN A 58 16.16 6.41 -3.29
C GLN A 58 15.21 5.76 -4.31
N HIS A 59 13.93 5.52 -3.97
CA HIS A 59 12.89 4.95 -4.84
C HIS A 59 11.81 5.96 -5.22
N LEU A 60 11.87 7.19 -4.72
CA LEU A 60 10.74 8.12 -4.84
C LEU A 60 10.61 8.72 -6.24
N PHE A 61 11.74 9.07 -6.86
CA PHE A 61 11.76 9.89 -8.07
C PHE A 61 11.98 9.04 -9.32
N GLU A 62 13.14 8.40 -9.42
CA GLU A 62 13.55 7.63 -10.59
C GLU A 62 13.88 6.19 -10.21
N PRO A 63 13.63 5.21 -11.09
CA PRO A 63 14.04 3.84 -10.85
C PRO A 63 15.57 3.71 -10.89
N LYS A 64 16.12 2.79 -10.09
CA LYS A 64 17.58 2.53 -10.05
C LYS A 64 18.13 2.00 -11.39
N LYS A 65 17.30 1.34 -12.18
CA LYS A 65 17.62 0.78 -13.51
C LYS A 65 16.47 1.01 -14.49
N VAL A 66 16.77 1.01 -15.79
CA VAL A 66 15.73 1.10 -16.85
C VAL A 66 14.73 -0.04 -16.66
N GLY A 67 13.44 0.29 -16.64
CA GLY A 67 12.36 -0.65 -16.37
C GLY A 67 12.22 -1.09 -14.90
N GLY A 68 13.05 -0.57 -14.00
CA GLY A 68 12.90 -0.79 -12.56
C GLY A 68 11.71 -0.03 -11.97
N GLU A 69 11.42 -0.33 -10.70
CA GLU A 69 10.32 0.31 -9.99
C GLU A 69 10.72 1.64 -9.34
N SER A 70 9.75 2.54 -9.24
CA SER A 70 9.84 3.83 -8.57
C SER A 70 8.42 4.30 -8.27
N TRP A 71 8.27 5.10 -7.23
CA TRP A 71 7.01 5.77 -6.92
C TRP A 71 6.66 6.83 -7.95
N ARG A 72 7.67 7.41 -8.62
CA ARG A 72 7.53 8.55 -9.54
C ARG A 72 6.70 9.68 -8.92
N ILE A 73 6.92 9.98 -7.64
CA ILE A 73 6.09 10.93 -6.88
C ILE A 73 6.00 12.31 -7.54
N HIS A 74 7.10 12.78 -8.13
CA HIS A 74 7.16 14.07 -8.79
C HIS A 74 6.14 14.16 -9.95
N GLU A 75 5.90 13.08 -10.67
CA GLU A 75 4.89 13.05 -11.74
C GLU A 75 3.48 13.19 -11.17
N THR A 76 3.19 12.49 -10.08
CA THR A 76 1.92 12.60 -9.38
C THR A 76 1.70 14.02 -8.86
N ILE A 77 2.70 14.62 -8.23
CA ILE A 77 2.63 16.00 -7.72
C ILE A 77 2.42 16.99 -8.86
N GLU A 78 3.19 16.90 -9.95
CA GLU A 78 3.07 17.81 -11.10
C GLU A 78 1.71 17.68 -11.78
N GLN A 79 1.17 16.46 -11.88
CA GLN A 79 -0.18 16.23 -12.42
C GLN A 79 -1.24 16.90 -11.53
N LEU A 80 -1.15 16.76 -10.21
CA LEU A 80 -2.09 17.37 -9.27
C LEU A 80 -1.96 18.90 -9.22
N LEU A 81 -0.74 19.44 -9.32
CA LEU A 81 -0.49 20.88 -9.40
C LEU A 81 -1.04 21.46 -10.70
N HIS A 82 -0.88 20.78 -11.83
CA HIS A 82 -1.45 21.23 -13.11
C HIS A 82 -2.99 21.26 -13.08
N GLY A 83 -3.62 20.42 -12.26
CA GLY A 83 -5.07 20.43 -12.06
C GLY A 83 -5.56 21.41 -10.99
N ASP A 84 -4.67 22.20 -10.36
CA ASP A 84 -4.98 23.04 -9.19
C ASP A 84 -5.64 22.25 -8.03
N LEU A 85 -5.28 20.97 -7.91
CA LEU A 85 -5.90 20.03 -6.96
C LEU A 85 -5.18 19.99 -5.61
N ILE A 86 -3.87 20.30 -5.59
CA ILE A 86 -3.07 20.41 -4.36
C ILE A 86 -2.32 21.74 -4.31
N HIS A 87 -1.95 22.15 -3.10
CA HIS A 87 -0.95 23.19 -2.90
C HIS A 87 0.46 22.66 -3.17
N GLU A 88 1.36 23.56 -3.56
CA GLU A 88 2.78 23.25 -3.67
C GLU A 88 3.36 22.83 -2.32
N ILE A 89 4.13 21.74 -2.33
CA ILE A 89 4.76 21.13 -1.15
C ILE A 89 6.24 20.87 -1.40
N ILE A 90 7.00 20.78 -0.31
CA ILE A 90 8.34 20.18 -0.31
C ILE A 90 8.20 18.70 0.02
N VAL A 91 8.91 17.83 -0.72
CA VAL A 91 9.02 16.41 -0.36
C VAL A 91 10.43 16.12 0.10
N VAL A 92 10.58 15.45 1.23
CA VAL A 92 11.86 15.01 1.80
C VAL A 92 11.88 13.48 1.85
N GLY A 93 12.54 12.88 0.87
CA GLY A 93 12.82 11.44 0.83
C GLY A 93 14.07 11.07 1.61
N ILE A 94 13.93 10.21 2.62
CA ILE A 94 15.01 9.78 3.50
C ILE A 94 15.52 8.43 3.01
N ALA A 95 16.78 8.37 2.57
CA ALA A 95 17.35 7.13 2.05
C ALA A 95 17.43 6.05 3.14
N ALA A 96 17.11 4.82 2.74
CA ALA A 96 17.49 3.66 3.55
C ALA A 96 19.02 3.55 3.57
N ALA A 97 19.59 3.25 4.73
CA ALA A 97 21.03 3.08 4.88
C ALA A 97 21.39 1.60 4.89
N ALA A 98 22.43 1.20 4.16
CA ALA A 98 22.85 -0.21 4.08
C ALA A 98 23.12 -0.83 5.46
N ALA A 99 23.65 -0.05 6.40
CA ALA A 99 23.95 -0.48 7.76
C ALA A 99 22.70 -0.87 8.57
N THR A 100 21.53 -0.33 8.22
CA THR A 100 20.30 -0.43 9.04
C THR A 100 19.05 -0.73 8.22
N VAL A 101 19.21 -1.11 6.94
CA VAL A 101 18.11 -1.31 5.97
C VAL A 101 17.08 -2.33 6.46
N THR A 102 17.51 -3.29 7.27
CA THR A 102 16.62 -4.30 7.86
C THR A 102 16.07 -3.89 9.23
N SER A 103 16.58 -2.87 9.90
CA SER A 103 16.20 -2.56 11.30
C SER A 103 15.47 -1.24 11.49
N ASP A 104 15.75 -0.22 10.67
CA ASP A 104 15.27 1.17 10.89
C ASP A 104 13.75 1.30 11.01
N TYR A 105 12.98 0.43 10.36
CA TYR A 105 11.53 0.58 10.28
C TYR A 105 10.77 -0.21 11.34
N TRP A 106 11.48 -0.77 12.32
CA TRP A 106 10.89 -1.66 13.33
C TRP A 106 11.23 -1.17 14.74
N HIS A 107 10.21 -0.72 15.48
CA HIS A 107 10.34 -0.28 16.88
C HIS A 107 10.25 -1.43 17.87
N TYR A 108 9.22 -2.26 17.72
CA TYR A 108 8.87 -3.30 18.69
C TYR A 108 9.20 -4.70 18.20
N ALA A 109 9.00 -4.94 16.91
CA ALA A 109 9.47 -6.15 16.25
C ALA A 109 9.55 -6.03 14.75
N GLY A 110 10.42 -6.86 14.19
CA GLY A 110 10.60 -7.02 12.77
C GLY A 110 9.65 -8.05 12.15
N LEU A 111 9.76 -8.15 10.83
CA LEU A 111 9.08 -9.14 10.01
C LEU A 111 9.53 -10.57 10.34
N TYR A 112 10.80 -10.72 10.73
CA TYR A 112 11.44 -11.99 11.08
C TYR A 112 11.69 -12.09 12.58
N LYS A 113 11.72 -13.33 13.08
CA LYS A 113 12.09 -13.61 14.47
C LYS A 113 13.54 -13.15 14.72
N ASP A 114 13.78 -12.54 15.87
CA ASP A 114 15.10 -12.07 16.33
C ASP A 114 15.75 -10.98 15.44
N GLN A 115 14.94 -10.30 14.62
CA GLN A 115 15.39 -9.18 13.80
C GLN A 115 15.80 -7.98 14.67
N ALA A 116 16.89 -7.31 14.29
CA ALA A 116 17.34 -6.09 14.96
C ALA A 116 16.31 -4.96 14.82
N LEU A 117 16.12 -4.19 15.88
CA LEU A 117 15.11 -3.13 15.98
C LEU A 117 15.79 -1.77 16.09
N GLY A 118 15.71 -0.99 15.02
CA GLY A 118 16.33 0.34 14.89
C GLY A 118 15.33 1.50 14.92
N GLY A 119 14.03 1.21 15.05
CA GLY A 119 12.96 2.19 14.95
C GLY A 119 13.14 3.43 15.83
N HIS A 120 13.54 3.26 17.08
CA HIS A 120 13.73 4.39 18.01
C HIS A 120 14.91 5.30 17.62
N THR A 121 16.00 4.72 17.10
CA THR A 121 17.14 5.48 16.60
C THR A 121 16.79 6.23 15.33
N TYR A 122 16.09 5.57 14.40
CA TYR A 122 15.62 6.18 13.16
C TYR A 122 14.59 7.29 13.40
N GLU A 123 13.66 7.10 14.33
CA GLU A 123 12.74 8.13 14.83
C GLU A 123 13.50 9.34 15.38
N SER A 124 14.46 9.10 16.29
CA SER A 124 15.26 10.17 16.87
C SER A 124 16.02 10.94 15.79
N PHE A 125 16.59 10.25 14.80
CA PHE A 125 17.23 10.86 13.64
C PHE A 125 16.28 11.79 12.87
N ILE A 126 15.06 11.34 12.58
CA ILE A 126 14.06 12.15 11.87
C ILE A 126 13.69 13.40 12.67
N ILE A 127 13.36 13.21 13.95
CA ILE A 127 12.82 14.28 14.81
C ILE A 127 13.89 15.31 15.17
N GLN A 128 15.11 14.87 15.46
CA GLN A 128 16.15 15.74 16.04
C GLN A 128 17.17 16.23 15.02
N GLU A 129 17.32 15.58 13.87
CA GLU A 129 18.30 15.96 12.85
C GLU A 129 17.63 16.32 11.52
N VAL A 130 16.82 15.43 10.93
CA VAL A 130 16.25 15.67 9.59
C VAL A 130 15.29 16.85 9.59
N LYS A 131 14.24 16.83 10.43
CA LYS A 131 13.23 17.90 10.44
C LYS A 131 13.86 19.26 10.77
N PRO A 132 14.70 19.41 11.83
CA PRO A 132 15.36 20.67 12.11
C PRO A 132 16.30 21.14 10.99
N PHE A 133 17.00 20.21 10.31
CA PHE A 133 17.80 20.57 9.14
C PHE A 133 16.92 21.15 8.03
N ILE A 134 15.80 20.50 7.71
CA ILE A 134 14.89 20.94 6.66
C ILE A 134 14.27 22.30 7.01
N ASP A 135 13.73 22.46 8.22
CA ASP A 135 13.08 23.71 8.65
C ASP A 135 14.06 24.91 8.67
N ASN A 136 15.34 24.68 8.96
CA ASN A 136 16.36 25.75 9.01
C ASN A 136 16.95 26.12 7.63
N ASN A 137 16.93 25.20 6.67
CA ASN A 137 17.58 25.39 5.36
C ASN A 137 16.58 25.62 4.22
N PHE A 138 15.29 25.33 4.45
CA PHE A 138 14.23 25.48 3.46
C PHE A 138 13.07 26.33 4.00
N ARG A 139 12.30 26.95 3.09
CA ARG A 139 11.13 27.75 3.48
C ARG A 139 9.95 26.84 3.80
N THR A 140 9.86 26.38 5.04
CA THR A 140 8.83 25.44 5.49
C THR A 140 7.73 26.11 6.31
N LEU A 141 6.52 25.59 6.23
CA LEU A 141 5.50 25.73 7.27
C LEU A 141 5.74 24.61 8.28
N SER A 142 6.42 24.92 9.38
CA SER A 142 7.05 23.91 10.24
C SER A 142 6.14 23.27 11.28
N ASP A 143 4.92 23.78 11.47
CA ASP A 143 3.96 23.24 12.44
C ASP A 143 3.33 21.94 11.95
N ARG A 144 2.76 21.18 12.89
CA ARG A 144 2.20 19.85 12.62
C ARG A 144 1.12 19.84 11.54
N SER A 145 0.31 20.90 11.43
CA SER A 145 -0.80 20.91 10.48
C SER A 145 -0.33 20.94 9.03
N HIS A 146 0.92 21.37 8.79
CA HIS A 146 1.57 21.41 7.49
C HIS A 146 2.64 20.33 7.30
N THR A 147 2.76 19.41 8.26
CA THR A 147 3.78 18.36 8.24
C THR A 147 3.13 16.97 8.14
N ALA A 148 3.45 16.25 7.06
CA ALA A 148 2.98 14.88 6.82
C ALA A 148 4.14 13.89 6.78
N ILE A 149 3.86 12.63 7.10
CA ILE A 149 4.78 11.50 6.92
C ILE A 149 4.07 10.35 6.20
N ILE A 150 4.69 9.82 5.15
CA ILE A 150 4.14 8.72 4.35
C ILE A 150 5.20 7.64 4.13
N GLY A 151 4.81 6.39 4.23
CA GLY A 151 5.62 5.26 3.81
C GLY A 151 4.78 4.10 3.30
N SER A 152 5.46 3.10 2.74
CA SER A 152 4.84 1.81 2.41
C SER A 152 5.39 0.65 3.23
N CYS A 153 4.64 -0.45 3.35
CA CYS A 153 5.11 -1.68 4.02
C CYS A 153 5.64 -1.38 5.44
N ALA A 154 6.90 -1.72 5.73
CA ALA A 154 7.55 -1.37 6.99
C ALA A 154 7.68 0.16 7.19
N GLY A 155 7.85 0.92 6.11
CA GLY A 155 7.83 2.38 6.12
C GLY A 155 6.47 2.96 6.56
N ALA A 156 5.36 2.33 6.18
CA ALA A 156 4.03 2.75 6.66
C ALA A 156 3.89 2.50 8.17
N THR A 157 4.36 1.35 8.63
CA THR A 157 4.41 0.98 10.05
C THR A 157 5.23 1.98 10.88
N VAL A 158 6.46 2.31 10.44
CA VAL A 158 7.33 3.25 11.16
C VAL A 158 6.76 4.68 11.12
N SER A 159 6.10 5.07 10.03
CA SER A 159 5.41 6.38 9.91
C SER A 159 4.36 6.57 11.00
N TYR A 160 3.48 5.58 11.17
CA TYR A 160 2.45 5.60 12.21
C TYR A 160 3.07 5.68 13.60
N ASN A 161 4.02 4.79 13.87
CA ASN A 161 4.72 4.70 15.15
C ASN A 161 5.40 6.03 15.55
N ILE A 162 6.10 6.68 14.61
CA ILE A 162 6.72 7.99 14.84
C ILE A 162 5.66 9.04 15.15
N ALA A 163 4.60 9.12 14.34
CA ALA A 163 3.57 10.15 14.49
C ALA A 163 2.73 9.96 15.76
N GLU A 164 2.53 8.73 16.22
CA GLU A 164 1.84 8.43 17.49
C GLU A 164 2.63 8.95 18.69
N ARG A 165 3.97 8.84 18.67
CA ARG A 165 4.85 9.36 19.73
C ARG A 165 5.20 10.84 19.59
N HIS A 166 5.05 11.38 18.39
CA HIS A 166 5.31 12.78 18.07
C HIS A 166 4.10 13.44 17.40
N PRO A 167 2.91 13.43 18.05
CA PRO A 167 1.73 14.05 17.48
C PRO A 167 1.92 15.55 17.34
N ASP A 168 2.76 16.18 18.16
CA ASP A 168 3.16 17.60 18.08
C ASP A 168 3.97 17.94 16.81
N VAL A 169 4.52 16.93 16.13
CA VAL A 169 5.33 17.09 14.91
C VAL A 169 4.55 16.74 13.66
N PHE A 170 3.82 15.63 13.65
CA PHE A 170 3.10 15.14 12.47
C PHE A 170 1.59 15.30 12.64
N GLY A 171 0.96 16.04 11.73
CA GLY A 171 -0.50 16.21 11.69
C GLY A 171 -1.20 15.25 10.74
N LYS A 172 -0.45 14.63 9.81
CA LYS A 172 -0.99 13.80 8.74
C LYS A 172 -0.09 12.59 8.48
N VAL A 173 -0.67 11.41 8.37
CA VAL A 173 0.07 10.14 8.23
C VAL A 173 -0.54 9.30 7.12
N GLY A 174 0.27 8.87 6.16
CA GLY A 174 -0.14 7.93 5.12
C GLY A 174 0.54 6.58 5.28
N MET A 175 -0.28 5.53 5.41
CA MET A 175 0.14 4.14 5.51
C MET A 175 -0.25 3.39 4.25
N LEU A 176 0.68 3.23 3.31
CA LEU A 176 0.43 2.45 2.09
C LEU A 176 0.84 0.99 2.32
N SER A 177 -0.11 0.06 2.20
CA SER A 177 0.13 -1.38 2.40
C SER A 177 0.94 -1.70 3.67
N PRO A 178 0.52 -1.26 4.87
CA PRO A 178 1.36 -1.37 6.04
C PRO A 178 1.68 -2.83 6.41
N ALA A 179 2.93 -3.06 6.81
CA ALA A 179 3.37 -4.37 7.24
C ALA A 179 2.91 -4.61 8.68
N VAL A 180 1.64 -5.00 8.82
CA VAL A 180 0.96 -5.30 10.09
C VAL A 180 0.58 -6.79 10.12
N ARG A 181 0.63 -7.42 11.30
CA ARG A 181 0.13 -8.80 11.49
C ARG A 181 -1.22 -8.81 12.19
N SER A 182 -2.01 -9.83 11.89
CA SER A 182 -3.35 -10.06 12.44
C SER A 182 -3.31 -10.24 13.97
N PHE A 183 -4.36 -9.76 14.64
CA PHE A 183 -4.56 -9.85 16.09
C PHE A 183 -4.66 -11.30 16.60
N ASP A 184 -4.95 -12.27 15.73
CA ASP A 184 -5.11 -13.69 16.11
C ASP A 184 -3.76 -14.39 16.38
N SER A 185 -2.64 -13.76 16.03
CA SER A 185 -1.29 -14.22 16.37
C SER A 185 -0.70 -13.31 17.44
N ASN A 186 -0.26 -13.87 18.56
CA ASN A 186 0.31 -13.17 19.72
C ASN A 186 1.65 -12.43 19.46
N THR A 187 1.89 -11.94 18.25
CA THR A 187 3.13 -11.26 17.86
C THR A 187 2.92 -10.26 16.71
N TRP A 188 3.11 -8.99 17.08
CA TRP A 188 3.65 -7.87 16.30
C TRP A 188 2.75 -7.17 15.25
N LEU A 189 1.82 -6.36 15.77
CA LEU A 189 2.04 -4.90 15.75
C LEU A 189 1.36 -4.16 16.89
N TYR A 190 0.47 -4.80 17.65
CA TYR A 190 -0.09 -4.21 18.86
C TYR A 190 -0.29 -5.26 19.96
N SER A 191 0.67 -5.34 20.88
CA SER A 191 0.39 -5.67 22.28
C SER A 191 0.17 -4.38 23.11
N TRP A 192 -0.09 -3.27 22.43
CA TRP A 192 -0.23 -1.93 23.01
C TRP A 192 -1.70 -1.51 22.99
N PRO A 193 -2.23 -0.88 24.06
CA PRO A 193 -3.55 -0.26 23.99
C PRO A 193 -3.46 0.92 23.00
N MET A 194 -3.86 0.67 21.74
CA MET A 194 -3.95 1.72 20.73
C MET A 194 -4.90 2.81 21.25
N GLN A 195 -4.39 4.02 21.41
CA GLN A 195 -5.25 5.19 21.65
C GLN A 195 -5.67 5.78 20.32
N LYS A 196 -6.76 6.56 20.33
CA LYS A 196 -7.15 7.34 19.14
C LYS A 196 -5.97 8.22 18.68
N PRO A 197 -5.47 8.05 17.44
CA PRO A 197 -4.47 8.93 16.87
C PRO A 197 -4.89 10.40 16.89
N GLN A 198 -3.92 11.29 17.12
CA GLN A 198 -4.16 12.74 17.13
C GLN A 198 -3.86 13.41 15.79
N PHE A 199 -3.80 12.63 14.70
CA PHE A 199 -3.47 13.07 13.34
C PHE A 199 -4.50 12.52 12.35
N MET A 200 -4.59 13.15 11.18
CA MET A 200 -5.35 12.61 10.06
C MET A 200 -4.62 11.40 9.48
N LEU A 201 -5.32 10.29 9.30
CA LEU A 201 -4.74 9.04 8.87
C LEU A 201 -5.32 8.57 7.52
N TRP A 202 -4.46 8.37 6.54
CA TRP A 202 -4.75 7.59 5.33
C TRP A 202 -4.15 6.20 5.49
N ILE A 203 -4.92 5.16 5.20
CA ILE A 203 -4.45 3.78 5.17
C ILE A 203 -4.98 3.08 3.92
N ASP A 204 -4.11 2.43 3.16
CA ASP A 204 -4.51 1.65 2.01
C ASP A 204 -3.83 0.30 1.93
N VAL A 205 -4.39 -0.59 1.10
CA VAL A 205 -3.79 -1.86 0.71
C VAL A 205 -4.36 -2.26 -0.64
N GLY A 206 -3.56 -2.94 -1.45
CA GLY A 206 -4.03 -3.59 -2.66
C GLY A 206 -4.74 -4.91 -2.37
N ASP A 207 -5.72 -5.26 -3.20
CA ASP A 207 -6.41 -6.53 -3.11
C ASP A 207 -5.51 -7.70 -3.53
N ALA A 208 -4.53 -7.48 -4.41
CA ALA A 208 -3.59 -8.50 -4.87
C ALA A 208 -2.29 -8.55 -4.04
N GLU A 209 -2.35 -8.24 -2.75
CA GLU A 209 -1.20 -8.26 -1.83
C GLU A 209 -1.13 -9.51 -0.93
N GLY A 210 -2.06 -10.44 -1.11
CA GLY A 210 -2.09 -11.71 -0.42
C GLY A 210 -2.28 -11.55 1.08
N ILE A 211 -1.22 -11.84 1.85
CA ILE A 211 -1.32 -11.93 3.31
C ILE A 211 -1.48 -10.57 4.01
N TYR A 212 -1.28 -9.45 3.31
CA TYR A 212 -1.39 -8.11 3.90
C TYR A 212 -2.82 -7.59 3.97
N THR A 213 -3.67 -7.96 3.00
CA THR A 213 -5.00 -7.36 2.81
C THR A 213 -5.90 -7.49 4.05
N ARG A 214 -5.97 -8.70 4.63
CA ARG A 214 -6.80 -8.95 5.83
C ARG A 214 -6.27 -8.23 7.08
N PRO A 215 -4.98 -8.36 7.48
CA PRO A 215 -4.44 -7.63 8.63
C PRO A 215 -4.61 -6.10 8.54
N VAL A 216 -4.47 -5.50 7.36
CA VAL A 216 -4.70 -4.07 7.17
C VAL A 216 -6.16 -3.70 7.44
N ARG A 217 -7.11 -4.50 6.93
CA ARG A 217 -8.54 -4.31 7.22
C ARG A 217 -8.85 -4.43 8.72
N GLU A 218 -8.26 -5.40 9.40
CA GLU A 218 -8.42 -5.59 10.84
C GLU A 218 -7.88 -4.39 11.64
N LEU A 219 -6.74 -3.82 11.22
CA LEU A 219 -6.21 -2.59 11.80
C LEU A 219 -7.21 -1.42 11.66
N VAL A 220 -7.82 -1.27 10.49
CA VAL A 220 -8.85 -0.24 10.26
C VAL A 220 -10.03 -0.42 11.21
N ASP A 221 -10.52 -1.65 11.38
CA ASP A 221 -11.61 -1.94 12.33
C ASP A 221 -11.22 -1.56 13.76
N VAL A 222 -10.00 -1.87 14.19
CA VAL A 222 -9.50 -1.50 15.52
C VAL A 222 -9.40 0.01 15.69
N LEU A 223 -8.90 0.74 14.69
CA LEU A 223 -8.84 2.20 14.75
C LEU A 223 -10.23 2.83 14.89
N VAL A 224 -11.23 2.31 14.19
CA VAL A 224 -12.63 2.73 14.35
C VAL A 224 -13.14 2.45 15.76
N ILE A 225 -12.85 1.26 16.32
CA ILE A 225 -13.21 0.92 17.71
C ILE A 225 -12.54 1.86 18.72
N GLN A 226 -11.31 2.31 18.45
CA GLN A 226 -10.60 3.28 19.29
C GLN A 226 -11.09 4.73 19.12
N GLY A 227 -12.10 4.96 18.26
CA GLY A 227 -12.77 6.24 18.12
C GLY A 227 -12.31 7.09 16.94
N CYS A 228 -11.50 6.55 16.02
CA CYS A 228 -11.37 7.15 14.69
C CYS A 228 -12.71 7.17 13.98
N VAL A 229 -13.01 8.26 13.31
CA VAL A 229 -14.23 8.46 12.54
C VAL A 229 -13.86 8.34 11.05
N PRO A 230 -14.32 7.29 10.36
CA PRO A 230 -14.05 7.13 8.94
C PRO A 230 -14.53 8.34 8.14
N ASN A 231 -13.79 8.68 7.08
CA ASN A 231 -14.01 9.84 6.21
C ASN A 231 -13.90 11.21 6.92
N ILE A 232 -13.38 11.26 8.15
CA ILE A 232 -13.09 12.51 8.87
C ILE A 232 -11.63 12.54 9.32
N ASP A 233 -11.22 11.58 10.16
CA ASP A 233 -9.85 11.48 10.66
C ASP A 233 -9.17 10.15 10.29
N LEU A 234 -9.92 9.22 9.69
CA LEU A 234 -9.42 7.95 9.15
C LEU A 234 -10.00 7.72 7.74
N PHE A 235 -9.14 7.55 6.76
CA PHE A 235 -9.51 7.23 5.37
C PHE A 235 -8.90 5.89 5.00
N TYR A 236 -9.73 4.98 4.50
CA TYR A 236 -9.31 3.65 4.07
C TYR A 236 -9.49 3.48 2.56
N TYR A 237 -8.57 2.80 1.89
CA TYR A 237 -8.77 2.38 0.51
C TYR A 237 -8.26 0.95 0.27
N LEU A 238 -9.17 0.06 -0.13
CA LEU A 238 -8.83 -1.22 -0.73
C LEU A 238 -8.80 -1.05 -2.25
N GLU A 239 -7.60 -1.07 -2.84
CA GLU A 239 -7.46 -0.90 -4.29
C GLU A 239 -7.53 -2.26 -5.01
N PRO A 240 -8.47 -2.46 -5.94
CA PRO A 240 -8.56 -3.68 -6.74
C PRO A 240 -7.28 -3.96 -7.53
N ASP A 241 -6.94 -5.25 -7.63
CA ASP A 241 -5.84 -5.77 -8.45
C ASP A 241 -4.44 -5.20 -8.14
N ALA A 242 -4.33 -4.40 -7.08
CA ALA A 242 -3.07 -3.74 -6.78
C ALA A 242 -2.15 -4.64 -5.95
N ALA A 243 -0.86 -4.62 -6.31
CA ALA A 243 0.18 -5.45 -5.75
C ALA A 243 1.07 -4.68 -4.75
N HIS A 244 1.91 -5.43 -4.04
CA HIS A 244 2.80 -4.91 -3.00
C HIS A 244 4.13 -4.41 -3.61
N VAL A 245 4.04 -3.38 -4.46
CA VAL A 245 5.17 -2.88 -5.27
C VAL A 245 5.18 -1.35 -5.39
N ASP A 246 6.37 -0.76 -5.59
CA ASP A 246 6.57 0.71 -5.62
C ASP A 246 5.69 1.40 -6.67
N THR A 247 5.54 0.78 -7.84
CA THR A 247 4.74 1.35 -8.94
C THR A 247 3.26 1.45 -8.61
N HIS A 248 2.72 0.54 -7.80
CA HIS A 248 1.33 0.57 -7.36
C HIS A 248 1.12 1.54 -6.20
N TRP A 249 2.06 1.60 -5.26
CA TRP A 249 2.05 2.64 -4.22
C TRP A 249 2.13 4.05 -4.80
N GLY A 250 2.99 4.27 -5.80
CA GLY A 250 3.09 5.53 -6.54
C GLY A 250 1.77 5.98 -7.16
N LYS A 251 1.03 5.05 -7.79
CA LYS A 251 -0.30 5.33 -8.37
C LYS A 251 -1.34 5.71 -7.30
N ARG A 252 -1.31 5.06 -6.14
CA ARG A 252 -2.22 5.36 -5.02
C ARG A 252 -1.91 6.67 -4.33
N LEU A 253 -0.65 7.12 -4.36
CA LEU A 253 -0.17 8.28 -3.62
C LEU A 253 -0.94 9.57 -3.93
N LYS A 254 -1.58 9.68 -5.11
CA LYS A 254 -2.46 10.81 -5.43
C LYS A 254 -3.56 11.02 -4.38
N HIS A 255 -4.06 9.94 -3.78
CA HIS A 255 -5.17 9.98 -2.83
C HIS A 255 -4.80 10.65 -1.50
N PRO A 256 -3.76 10.20 -0.75
CA PRO A 256 -3.32 10.91 0.44
C PRO A 256 -2.82 12.32 0.12
N LEU A 257 -2.22 12.57 -1.05
CA LEU A 257 -1.79 13.94 -1.42
C LEU A 257 -2.97 14.91 -1.56
N LEU A 258 -4.07 14.48 -2.20
CA LEU A 258 -5.30 15.25 -2.30
C LEU A 258 -5.88 15.59 -0.93
N LEU A 259 -5.92 14.61 -0.02
CA LEU A 259 -6.42 14.80 1.33
C LEU A 259 -5.52 15.69 2.18
N PHE A 260 -4.20 15.53 2.09
CA PHE A 260 -3.27 16.17 3.01
C PHE A 260 -2.92 17.61 2.63
N PHE A 261 -2.92 17.90 1.33
CA PHE A 261 -2.41 19.16 0.78
C PHE A 261 -3.34 19.79 -0.25
N GLY A 262 -4.52 19.22 -0.48
CA GLY A 262 -5.43 19.65 -1.52
C GLY A 262 -6.87 19.76 -1.08
N LYS A 263 -7.75 19.53 -2.05
CA LYS A 263 -9.19 19.50 -1.87
C LYS A 263 -9.65 18.06 -1.95
N GLU A 264 -10.46 17.63 -0.99
CA GLU A 264 -11.11 16.30 -1.04
C GLU A 264 -12.03 16.21 -2.26
N GLY A 265 -12.81 17.26 -2.51
CA GLY A 265 -13.79 17.32 -3.59
C GLY A 265 -15.19 17.00 -3.11
N THR A 266 -16.05 16.65 -4.07
CA THR A 266 -17.40 16.13 -3.81
C THR A 266 -17.56 14.73 -4.39
N PRO A 267 -18.24 13.80 -3.69
CA PRO A 267 -18.54 12.47 -4.24
C PRO A 267 -19.35 12.55 -5.53
N VAL A 268 -18.91 11.84 -6.57
CA VAL A 268 -19.54 11.80 -7.89
C VAL A 268 -20.02 10.41 -8.29
N SER A 269 -19.41 9.34 -7.77
CA SER A 269 -19.83 7.97 -8.05
C SER A 269 -19.49 7.04 -6.88
N VAL A 270 -20.12 5.86 -6.87
CA VAL A 270 -19.74 4.76 -5.98
C VAL A 270 -19.91 3.43 -6.70
N GLU A 271 -18.95 2.53 -6.48
CA GLU A 271 -18.96 1.17 -7.02
C GLU A 271 -18.94 0.14 -5.90
N LEU A 272 -19.76 -0.90 -5.97
CA LEU A 272 -19.63 -2.08 -5.11
C LEU A 272 -18.67 -3.06 -5.74
N GLN A 273 -17.44 -3.11 -5.22
CA GLN A 273 -16.40 -4.01 -5.66
C GLN A 273 -16.28 -5.23 -4.74
N GLY A 274 -15.71 -6.31 -5.27
CA GLY A 274 -15.57 -7.60 -4.58
C GLY A 274 -16.49 -8.69 -5.17
N ASP A 275 -16.44 -9.88 -4.58
CA ASP A 275 -17.29 -11.00 -5.00
C ASP A 275 -18.78 -10.69 -4.83
N GLN A 276 -19.63 -11.41 -5.55
CA GLN A 276 -21.09 -11.32 -5.43
C GLN A 276 -21.73 -12.68 -5.09
N VAL A 277 -20.91 -13.65 -4.70
CA VAL A 277 -21.36 -15.01 -4.35
C VAL A 277 -20.95 -15.34 -2.92
N LEU A 278 -21.90 -15.80 -2.11
CA LEU A 278 -21.72 -16.20 -0.72
C LEU A 278 -22.29 -17.61 -0.48
N GLY A 279 -21.79 -18.31 0.52
CA GLY A 279 -22.39 -19.56 0.98
C GLY A 279 -23.31 -19.34 2.18
N VAL A 280 -24.33 -20.18 2.33
CA VAL A 280 -25.04 -20.28 3.62
C VAL A 280 -24.06 -20.78 4.68
N GLY A 281 -23.87 -20.01 5.74
CA GLY A 281 -22.96 -20.35 6.85
C GLY A 281 -21.47 -20.24 6.54
N SER A 282 -21.08 -19.69 5.38
CA SER A 282 -19.68 -19.36 5.08
C SER A 282 -19.20 -18.15 5.90
N ALA A 283 -17.90 -17.90 5.93
CA ALA A 283 -17.36 -16.66 6.47
C ALA A 283 -18.02 -15.44 5.78
N PRO A 284 -18.21 -14.31 6.51
CA PRO A 284 -18.78 -13.11 5.92
C PRO A 284 -17.95 -12.60 4.74
N LEU A 285 -18.62 -12.26 3.65
CA LEU A 285 -18.01 -11.61 2.51
C LEU A 285 -17.81 -10.12 2.82
N THR A 286 -16.59 -9.60 2.64
CA THR A 286 -16.35 -8.15 2.73
C THR A 286 -16.59 -7.52 1.37
N VAL A 287 -17.50 -6.57 1.29
CA VAL A 287 -17.76 -5.78 0.08
C VAL A 287 -17.01 -4.46 0.17
N ASN A 288 -16.49 -3.97 -0.97
CA ASN A 288 -15.69 -2.76 -1.05
C ASN A 288 -16.46 -1.65 -1.80
N PRO A 289 -17.30 -0.85 -1.11
CA PRO A 289 -17.90 0.34 -1.71
C PRO A 289 -16.83 1.41 -1.92
N VAL A 290 -16.39 1.60 -3.16
CA VAL A 290 -15.39 2.62 -3.50
C VAL A 290 -16.10 3.86 -4.01
N VAL A 291 -15.99 4.95 -3.25
CA VAL A 291 -16.50 6.28 -3.63
C VAL A 291 -15.42 7.00 -4.43
N GLU A 292 -15.80 7.60 -5.55
CA GLU A 292 -14.96 8.49 -6.34
C GLU A 292 -15.45 9.92 -6.21
N TYR A 293 -14.51 10.85 -6.10
CA TYR A 293 -14.73 12.29 -6.00
C TYR A 293 -14.37 12.99 -7.31
N ASP A 294 -14.92 14.17 -7.55
CA ASP A 294 -14.63 15.01 -8.72
C ASP A 294 -13.14 15.39 -8.88
N THR A 295 -12.37 15.34 -7.80
CA THR A 295 -10.91 15.52 -7.77
C THR A 295 -10.13 14.29 -8.23
N GLY A 296 -10.80 13.15 -8.40
CA GLY A 296 -10.19 11.84 -8.65
C GLY A 296 -9.69 11.12 -7.39
N LEU A 297 -9.97 11.66 -6.19
CA LEU A 297 -9.84 10.91 -4.94
C LEU A 297 -10.77 9.69 -4.98
N ARG A 298 -10.27 8.54 -4.54
CA ARG A 298 -11.04 7.32 -4.35
C ARG A 298 -10.75 6.76 -2.98
N CYS A 299 -11.78 6.35 -2.25
CA CYS A 299 -11.62 5.68 -0.97
C CYS A 299 -12.77 4.68 -0.75
N THR A 300 -12.51 3.69 0.11
CA THR A 300 -13.51 2.74 0.58
C THR A 300 -14.36 3.39 1.66
N ASP A 301 -15.67 3.46 1.46
CA ASP A 301 -16.59 4.06 2.43
C ASP A 301 -17.06 3.03 3.46
N LEU A 302 -16.83 3.31 4.74
CA LEU A 302 -17.19 2.44 5.87
C LEU A 302 -18.45 2.89 6.60
N THR A 303 -19.06 3.99 6.16
CA THR A 303 -20.11 4.73 6.87
C THR A 303 -21.44 4.76 6.13
N GLY A 304 -21.43 4.41 4.85
CA GLY A 304 -22.64 4.35 4.04
C GLY A 304 -23.65 3.31 4.54
N SER A 305 -24.87 3.43 4.04
CA SER A 305 -25.98 2.54 4.38
C SER A 305 -26.23 1.51 3.28
N TYR A 306 -26.70 0.35 3.70
CA TYR A 306 -27.11 -0.72 2.80
C TYR A 306 -28.62 -0.96 2.90
N ASP A 307 -29.21 -1.26 1.75
CA ASP A 307 -30.59 -1.71 1.60
C ASP A 307 -30.58 -3.06 0.88
N VAL A 308 -31.15 -4.08 1.51
CA VAL A 308 -31.21 -5.45 0.99
C VAL A 308 -32.65 -5.75 0.63
N GLU A 309 -32.91 -6.02 -0.65
CA GLU A 309 -34.27 -6.23 -1.16
C GLU A 309 -34.97 -7.44 -0.51
N ASP A 310 -34.21 -8.49 -0.19
CA ASP A 310 -34.69 -9.64 0.57
C ASP A 310 -33.73 -9.98 1.74
N PRO A 311 -34.02 -9.48 2.96
CA PRO A 311 -33.19 -9.73 4.13
C PRO A 311 -33.27 -11.16 4.69
N GLN A 312 -34.13 -12.03 4.13
CA GLN A 312 -34.14 -13.46 4.48
C GLN A 312 -33.05 -14.23 3.73
N ILE A 313 -32.57 -13.70 2.61
CA ILE A 313 -31.48 -14.29 1.81
C ILE A 313 -30.12 -13.83 2.35
N LEU A 314 -29.98 -12.54 2.64
CA LEU A 314 -28.70 -11.92 2.97
C LEU A 314 -28.86 -10.82 4.02
N GLN A 315 -27.87 -10.68 4.91
CA GLN A 315 -27.80 -9.56 5.85
C GLN A 315 -26.46 -8.85 5.77
N VAL A 316 -26.49 -7.54 5.98
CA VAL A 316 -25.30 -6.69 6.08
C VAL A 316 -25.01 -6.40 7.55
N GLN A 317 -23.74 -6.56 7.92
CA GLN A 317 -23.16 -6.27 9.23
C GLN A 317 -22.24 -5.04 9.14
N PRO A 318 -21.90 -4.42 10.28
CA PRO A 318 -20.95 -3.30 10.32
C PRO A 318 -19.61 -3.62 9.62
N GLY A 319 -19.00 -2.58 9.03
CA GLY A 319 -17.73 -2.70 8.31
C GLY A 319 -17.87 -3.43 6.97
N ASN A 320 -19.01 -3.27 6.28
CA ASN A 320 -19.27 -3.77 4.93
C ASN A 320 -19.22 -5.30 4.80
N ARG A 321 -19.68 -6.03 5.82
CA ARG A 321 -19.65 -7.50 5.86
C ARG A 321 -21.03 -8.09 5.54
N LEU A 322 -21.11 -8.98 4.56
CA LEU A 322 -22.35 -9.62 4.13
C LEU A 322 -22.35 -11.09 4.56
N THR A 323 -23.46 -11.56 5.10
CA THR A 323 -23.67 -12.96 5.49
C THR A 323 -24.84 -13.56 4.72
N GLY A 324 -24.64 -14.72 4.11
CA GLY A 324 -25.69 -15.50 3.46
C GLY A 324 -26.50 -16.30 4.49
N LEU A 325 -27.83 -16.14 4.46
CA LEU A 325 -28.76 -16.76 5.42
C LEU A 325 -29.56 -17.90 4.79
N SER A 326 -30.02 -17.71 3.56
CA SER A 326 -30.74 -18.72 2.80
C SER A 326 -30.41 -18.61 1.32
N THR A 327 -30.57 -19.71 0.60
CA THR A 327 -30.21 -19.79 -0.81
C THR A 327 -31.13 -18.94 -1.66
N GLY A 328 -30.57 -18.15 -2.57
CA GLY A 328 -31.35 -17.29 -3.46
C GLY A 328 -30.50 -16.16 -4.01
N MET A 329 -31.14 -15.29 -4.77
CA MET A 329 -30.52 -14.07 -5.29
C MET A 329 -31.27 -12.87 -4.72
N THR A 330 -30.54 -11.86 -4.26
CA THR A 330 -31.13 -10.61 -3.77
C THR A 330 -30.30 -9.42 -4.22
N ARG A 331 -30.96 -8.27 -4.42
CA ARG A 331 -30.27 -7.03 -4.75
C ARG A 331 -29.83 -6.34 -3.47
N VAL A 332 -28.57 -5.92 -3.44
CA VAL A 332 -28.02 -5.10 -2.37
C VAL A 332 -27.69 -3.75 -2.95
N SER A 333 -28.28 -2.69 -2.37
CA SER A 333 -27.98 -1.31 -2.71
C SER A 333 -27.13 -0.68 -1.63
N PHE A 334 -26.16 0.14 -2.04
CA PHE A 334 -25.35 0.96 -1.14
C PHE A 334 -25.56 2.43 -1.46
N SER A 335 -25.71 3.25 -0.43
CA SER A 335 -25.76 4.70 -0.58
C SER A 335 -24.90 5.40 0.47
N SER A 336 -24.17 6.41 0.03
CA SER A 336 -23.41 7.29 0.92
C SER A 336 -23.23 8.64 0.27
N GLN A 337 -23.22 9.71 1.06
CA GLN A 337 -22.87 11.07 0.61
C GLN A 337 -23.56 11.52 -0.70
N GLY A 338 -24.82 11.12 -0.92
CA GLY A 338 -25.60 11.47 -2.11
C GLY A 338 -25.35 10.60 -3.36
N VAL A 339 -24.39 9.67 -3.32
CA VAL A 339 -24.16 8.68 -4.38
C VAL A 339 -24.76 7.32 -4.01
N LYS A 340 -25.21 6.55 -5.00
CA LYS A 340 -25.84 5.24 -4.81
C LYS A 340 -25.40 4.26 -5.91
N THR A 341 -25.31 2.99 -5.53
CA THR A 341 -25.09 1.88 -6.46
C THR A 341 -25.81 0.62 -5.97
N SER A 342 -25.81 -0.44 -6.76
CA SER A 342 -26.39 -1.71 -6.37
C SER A 342 -25.83 -2.88 -7.18
N GLY A 343 -25.78 -4.07 -6.59
CA GLY A 343 -25.42 -5.32 -7.25
C GLY A 343 -26.37 -6.45 -6.88
N ASN A 344 -26.43 -7.49 -7.72
CA ASN A 344 -27.13 -8.73 -7.39
C ASN A 344 -26.16 -9.67 -6.69
N PHE A 345 -26.57 -10.19 -5.54
CA PHE A 345 -25.78 -11.12 -4.74
C PHE A 345 -26.47 -12.50 -4.73
N GLN A 346 -25.70 -13.54 -5.01
CA GLN A 346 -26.15 -14.92 -5.01
C GLN A 346 -25.67 -15.62 -3.73
N VAL A 347 -26.61 -16.16 -2.96
CA VAL A 347 -26.31 -17.07 -1.86
C VAL A 347 -26.51 -18.50 -2.32
N VAL A 348 -25.45 -19.31 -2.28
CA VAL A 348 -25.44 -20.73 -2.67
C VAL A 348 -25.53 -21.63 -1.44
N PRO A 349 -25.99 -22.90 -1.56
CA PRO A 349 -26.19 -23.79 -0.41
C PRO A 349 -24.95 -24.01 0.45
N SER A 350 -23.77 -24.02 -0.19
CA SER A 350 -22.49 -24.14 0.47
C SER A 350 -21.42 -23.52 -0.42
N LEU A 351 -20.47 -22.83 0.19
CA LEU A 351 -19.30 -22.27 -0.46
C LEU A 351 -18.12 -22.45 0.49
N PRO A 352 -17.03 -23.14 0.09
CA PRO A 352 -15.92 -23.38 0.99
C PRO A 352 -15.16 -22.08 1.26
N ASP A 353 -14.82 -21.84 2.53
CA ASP A 353 -14.01 -20.68 2.94
C ASP A 353 -12.53 -20.84 2.58
N GLN A 354 -12.10 -22.07 2.29
CA GLN A 354 -10.73 -22.41 1.95
C GLN A 354 -10.70 -23.31 0.71
N VAL A 355 -9.67 -23.15 -0.10
CA VAL A 355 -9.49 -23.92 -1.34
C VAL A 355 -8.05 -24.41 -1.45
N GLN A 356 -7.87 -25.50 -2.19
CA GLN A 356 -6.59 -26.14 -2.43
C GLN A 356 -5.89 -25.52 -3.65
N VAL A 357 -4.67 -25.03 -3.45
CA VAL A 357 -3.85 -24.43 -4.50
C VAL A 357 -2.57 -25.25 -4.67
N HIS A 358 -2.34 -25.75 -5.88
CA HIS A 358 -1.09 -26.43 -6.26
C HIS A 358 -0.35 -25.58 -7.28
N LEU A 359 0.79 -25.02 -6.88
CA LEU A 359 1.66 -24.27 -7.76
C LEU A 359 2.81 -25.17 -8.21
N ARG A 360 3.10 -25.16 -9.51
CA ARG A 360 4.26 -25.81 -10.11
C ARG A 360 5.03 -24.75 -10.89
N ALA A 361 6.35 -24.81 -10.85
CA ALA A 361 7.21 -23.90 -11.60
C ALA A 361 8.32 -24.70 -12.28
N HIS A 362 8.44 -24.52 -13.59
CA HIS A 362 9.55 -25.02 -14.39
C HIS A 362 10.58 -23.90 -14.56
N VAL A 363 11.79 -24.12 -14.04
CA VAL A 363 12.89 -23.15 -14.03
C VAL A 363 13.89 -23.43 -15.18
N PRO A 364 14.68 -22.45 -15.64
CA PRO A 364 15.72 -22.67 -16.65
C PRO A 364 16.91 -23.46 -16.07
N ASP A 365 17.73 -24.08 -16.93
CA ASP A 365 18.91 -24.87 -16.52
C ASP A 365 19.93 -24.03 -15.75
N GLU A 366 19.98 -22.72 -16.02
CA GLU A 366 20.87 -21.74 -15.39
C GLU A 366 20.40 -21.30 -13.99
N THR A 367 19.32 -21.89 -13.46
CA THR A 367 18.81 -21.57 -12.12
C THR A 367 19.84 -21.90 -11.05
N PRO A 368 20.11 -20.99 -10.08
CA PRO A 368 20.97 -21.29 -8.95
C PRO A 368 20.54 -22.57 -8.24
N ASN A 369 21.49 -23.36 -7.75
CA ASN A 369 21.19 -24.60 -7.03
C ASN A 369 20.61 -24.29 -5.64
N VAL A 370 19.29 -24.16 -5.59
CA VAL A 370 18.53 -23.84 -4.37
C VAL A 370 17.46 -24.89 -4.12
N GLU A 371 17.26 -25.26 -2.86
CA GLU A 371 16.22 -26.24 -2.47
C GLU A 371 14.80 -25.68 -2.68
N GLN A 372 14.67 -24.35 -2.68
CA GLN A 372 13.39 -23.66 -2.78
C GLN A 372 13.46 -22.37 -3.59
N ILE A 373 12.34 -22.03 -4.20
CA ILE A 373 12.05 -20.73 -4.81
C ILE A 373 10.80 -20.13 -4.18
N HIS A 374 10.54 -18.85 -4.41
CA HIS A 374 9.44 -18.13 -3.80
C HIS A 374 8.51 -17.50 -4.83
N PHE A 375 7.21 -17.52 -4.56
CA PHE A 375 6.19 -16.74 -5.25
C PHE A 375 5.54 -15.82 -4.22
N GLY A 376 6.08 -14.60 -4.07
CA GLY A 376 5.77 -13.74 -2.94
C GLY A 376 6.21 -14.40 -1.62
N THR A 377 5.27 -14.62 -0.69
CA THR A 377 5.54 -15.32 0.58
C THR A 377 5.37 -16.84 0.51
N MET A 378 4.89 -17.35 -0.63
CA MET A 378 4.70 -18.78 -0.87
C MET A 378 6.03 -19.41 -1.29
N THR A 379 6.38 -20.58 -0.73
CA THR A 379 7.65 -21.28 -0.97
C THR A 379 7.43 -22.59 -1.74
N LEU A 380 8.02 -22.73 -2.91
CA LEU A 380 7.97 -23.95 -3.71
C LEU A 380 9.27 -24.73 -3.52
N GLN A 381 9.18 -26.04 -3.28
CA GLN A 381 10.30 -26.94 -3.04
C GLN A 381 10.67 -27.68 -4.32
N GLN A 382 11.96 -27.93 -4.55
CA GLN A 382 12.41 -28.71 -5.70
C GLN A 382 11.88 -30.16 -5.61
N THR A 383 11.27 -30.66 -6.68
CA THR A 383 10.71 -32.02 -6.72
C THR A 383 11.46 -32.94 -7.67
N SER A 384 11.79 -32.47 -8.88
CA SER A 384 12.56 -33.26 -9.86
C SER A 384 13.15 -32.35 -10.92
N GLY A 385 14.45 -32.53 -11.23
CA GLY A 385 15.16 -31.71 -12.22
C GLY A 385 14.91 -30.22 -12.00
N ASN A 386 14.33 -29.57 -13.00
CA ASN A 386 14.02 -28.13 -12.98
C ASN A 386 12.59 -27.81 -12.51
N PHE A 387 11.92 -28.72 -11.81
CA PHE A 387 10.57 -28.49 -11.29
C PHE A 387 10.58 -28.19 -9.79
N TYR A 388 9.84 -27.15 -9.43
CA TYR A 388 9.53 -26.76 -8.06
C TYR A 388 8.02 -26.80 -7.85
N GLU A 389 7.56 -27.28 -6.70
CA GLU A 389 6.14 -27.38 -6.39
C GLU A 389 5.81 -26.92 -4.97
N GLY A 390 4.60 -26.39 -4.79
CA GLY A 390 4.04 -26.06 -3.49
C GLY A 390 2.53 -26.31 -3.46
N LYS A 391 2.04 -26.87 -2.36
CA LYS A 391 0.61 -27.14 -2.14
C LYS A 391 0.15 -26.37 -0.91
N TYR A 392 -0.98 -25.68 -1.04
CA TYR A 392 -1.46 -24.75 -0.03
C TYR A 392 -2.97 -24.88 0.14
N THR A 393 -3.41 -24.73 1.39
CA THR A 393 -4.81 -24.43 1.71
C THR A 393 -4.91 -22.93 1.96
N LEU A 394 -5.56 -22.20 1.05
CA LEU A 394 -5.67 -20.74 1.13
C LEU A 394 -7.12 -20.31 1.32
N PRO A 395 -7.40 -19.16 1.95
CA PRO A 395 -8.73 -18.59 1.97
C PRO A 395 -9.26 -18.37 0.55
N ARG A 396 -10.55 -18.64 0.33
CA ARG A 396 -11.23 -18.25 -0.91
C ARG A 396 -11.26 -16.72 -1.01
N GLY A 397 -10.98 -16.19 -2.19
CA GLY A 397 -10.77 -14.76 -2.43
C GLY A 397 -9.34 -14.28 -2.20
N PHE A 398 -8.39 -15.18 -1.85
CA PHE A 398 -6.98 -14.80 -1.75
C PHE A 398 -6.44 -14.38 -3.13
N ASN A 399 -5.95 -13.15 -3.22
CA ASN A 399 -5.38 -12.59 -4.43
C ASN A 399 -3.92 -12.19 -4.18
N LEU A 400 -3.01 -12.60 -5.06
CA LEU A 400 -1.60 -12.25 -5.00
C LEU A 400 -1.06 -11.93 -6.39
N ALA A 401 -0.48 -10.76 -6.55
CA ALA A 401 0.24 -10.35 -7.76
C ALA A 401 1.72 -10.15 -7.41
N THR A 402 2.58 -10.98 -7.98
CA THR A 402 4.02 -10.95 -7.69
C THR A 402 4.81 -11.65 -8.80
N VAL A 403 6.13 -11.67 -8.66
CA VAL A 403 7.05 -12.42 -9.53
C VAL A 403 7.78 -13.46 -8.68
N PHE A 404 8.28 -14.50 -9.35
CA PHE A 404 9.14 -15.48 -8.70
C PHE A 404 10.48 -14.87 -8.28
N SER A 405 11.02 -15.38 -7.18
CA SER A 405 12.41 -15.15 -6.79
C SER A 405 13.10 -16.46 -6.39
N CYS A 406 14.40 -16.52 -6.63
CA CYS A 406 15.30 -17.48 -6.03
C CYS A 406 16.35 -16.67 -5.24
N GLU A 407 16.89 -17.21 -4.14
CA GLU A 407 17.83 -16.46 -3.29
C GLU A 407 17.30 -15.07 -2.84
N MET A 408 18.15 -14.28 -2.18
CA MET A 408 17.81 -12.89 -1.85
C MET A 408 18.10 -11.99 -3.06
N TYR A 409 17.10 -11.21 -3.48
CA TYR A 409 17.19 -10.24 -4.58
C TYR A 409 17.44 -10.77 -5.99
N ASN A 410 17.26 -12.07 -6.26
CA ASN A 410 17.32 -12.62 -7.61
C ASN A 410 15.90 -12.99 -8.10
N PHE A 411 15.36 -12.16 -8.97
CA PHE A 411 13.96 -12.24 -9.41
C PHE A 411 13.86 -12.78 -10.83
N GLU A 412 12.74 -13.39 -11.18
CA GLU A 412 12.50 -13.79 -12.57
C GLU A 412 12.46 -12.57 -13.50
N CYS A 413 12.95 -12.77 -14.71
CA CYS A 413 12.89 -11.80 -15.79
C CYS A 413 12.51 -12.51 -17.10
N GLN A 414 12.15 -11.72 -18.10
CA GLN A 414 11.93 -12.23 -19.45
C GLN A 414 13.25 -12.73 -20.04
N LYS A 415 13.16 -13.54 -21.09
CA LYS A 415 14.35 -14.11 -21.76
C LYS A 415 15.39 -13.08 -22.20
N ASP A 416 14.96 -11.88 -22.58
CA ASP A 416 15.84 -10.76 -22.98
C ASP A 416 16.42 -9.96 -21.80
N GLY A 417 16.13 -10.38 -20.56
CA GLY A 417 16.56 -9.72 -19.33
C GLY A 417 15.66 -8.56 -18.90
N SER A 418 14.61 -8.24 -19.66
CA SER A 418 13.65 -7.21 -19.27
C SER A 418 12.77 -7.66 -18.08
N PRO A 419 12.24 -6.73 -17.29
CA PRO A 419 11.41 -7.06 -16.12
C PRO A 419 10.22 -7.94 -16.49
N MET A 420 9.92 -8.93 -15.64
CA MET A 420 8.73 -9.77 -15.78
C MET A 420 7.49 -9.00 -15.30
N PRO A 421 6.38 -8.98 -16.07
CA PRO A 421 5.10 -8.49 -15.57
C PRO A 421 4.63 -9.31 -14.36
N LEU A 422 3.93 -8.66 -13.42
CA LEU A 422 3.37 -9.34 -12.26
C LEU A 422 2.47 -10.51 -12.69
N ARG A 423 2.66 -11.67 -12.07
CA ARG A 423 1.80 -12.84 -12.24
C ARG A 423 0.69 -12.76 -11.21
N PHE A 424 -0.55 -12.87 -11.68
CA PHE A 424 -1.73 -12.87 -10.82
C PHE A 424 -2.13 -14.30 -10.44
N LEU A 425 -2.31 -14.51 -9.14
CA LEU A 425 -2.93 -15.69 -8.55
C LEU A 425 -4.23 -15.23 -7.89
N GLN A 426 -5.37 -15.60 -8.47
CA GLN A 426 -6.70 -15.34 -7.93
C GLN A 426 -7.33 -16.67 -7.48
N VAL A 427 -7.62 -16.78 -6.19
CA VAL A 427 -7.93 -18.06 -5.56
C VAL A 427 -9.42 -18.12 -5.23
N GLN A 428 -10.23 -18.59 -6.18
CA GLN A 428 -11.70 -18.69 -6.01
C GLN A 428 -12.21 -20.13 -5.85
N LYS A 429 -11.41 -21.12 -6.23
CA LYS A 429 -11.71 -22.54 -6.20
C LYS A 429 -10.40 -23.32 -6.17
N ASP A 430 -10.49 -24.63 -5.95
CA ASP A 430 -9.34 -25.52 -6.08
C ASP A 430 -8.69 -25.35 -7.46
N ILE A 431 -7.38 -25.13 -7.49
CA ILE A 431 -6.64 -24.81 -8.71
C ILE A 431 -5.25 -25.43 -8.70
N SER A 432 -4.81 -25.89 -9.86
CA SER A 432 -3.43 -26.27 -10.13
C SER A 432 -2.91 -25.39 -11.27
N ILE A 433 -1.80 -24.68 -11.03
CA ILE A 433 -1.18 -23.77 -11.99
C ILE A 433 0.27 -24.18 -12.20
N GLU A 434 0.68 -24.24 -13.45
CA GLU A 434 2.07 -24.43 -13.84
C GLU A 434 2.63 -23.15 -14.47
N TYR A 435 3.71 -22.63 -13.90
CA TYR A 435 4.45 -21.48 -14.38
C TYR A 435 5.73 -21.91 -15.08
N ARG A 436 6.13 -21.15 -16.10
CA ARG A 436 7.44 -21.24 -16.72
C ARG A 436 8.22 -19.98 -16.41
N ILE A 437 9.38 -20.14 -15.81
CA ILE A 437 10.36 -19.07 -15.57
C ILE A 437 11.35 -19.10 -16.73
N GLU A 438 11.61 -17.95 -17.34
CA GLU A 438 12.46 -17.88 -18.53
C GLU A 438 13.92 -17.59 -18.18
N ASN A 439 14.16 -16.72 -17.20
CA ASN A 439 15.48 -16.28 -16.79
C ASN A 439 15.43 -15.64 -15.38
N TRP A 440 16.60 -15.39 -14.80
CA TRP A 440 16.79 -14.75 -13.50
C TRP A 440 17.65 -13.48 -13.61
N SER A 441 17.33 -12.45 -12.82
CA SER A 441 18.10 -11.20 -12.72
C SER A 441 18.27 -10.77 -11.27
N LYS A 442 19.52 -10.52 -10.86
CA LYS A 442 19.84 -9.87 -9.59
C LYS A 442 19.51 -8.37 -9.64
N LEU A 443 18.96 -7.83 -8.54
CA LEU A 443 18.59 -6.41 -8.36
C LEU A 443 19.70 -5.56 -7.71
#